data_AF-A0A8X6FAP8-F1
#
_entry.id   AF-A0A8X6FAP8-F1
#
_cell.length_a   1.000
_cell.length_b   1.000
_cell.length_c   1.000
_cell.angle_alpha   90.00
_cell.angle_beta   90.00
_cell.angle_gamma   90.00
#
_symmetry.space_group_name_H-M   'P 1'
#
loop_
_entity.id
_entity.type
_entity.pdbx_description
1 polymer ?
#
loop_
_entity_poly.entity_id
_entity_poly.type
_entity_poly.pdbx_seq_one_letter_code
_entity_poly.pdbx_strand_id
1 'polypeptide(L)'
;QEERSKKLEQNLKKADEWKQKGDDLLYSMIPKAVALRLRNGEDAIETCESFDDVTVLFGEIVEFSELCARLTAMEAVTCINDVFSLFDKVTDSYNVFKAYKRANQVGSLFSIRPA
;
A
#
# COMPACT_ATOMS: atom_id res chain seq x y z
N GLN A 1 21.77 37.60 -12.11
CA GLN A 1 20.52 37.42 -11.33
C GLN A 1 19.59 36.38 -11.94
N GLU A 2 19.45 36.33 -13.26
CA GLU A 2 18.56 35.38 -13.97
C GLU A 2 18.88 33.90 -13.73
N GLU A 3 20.16 33.53 -13.65
CA GLU A 3 20.57 32.14 -13.41
C GLU A 3 20.19 31.63 -12.01
N ARG A 4 20.18 32.52 -11.01
CA ARG A 4 19.75 32.20 -9.64
C ARG A 4 18.24 31.98 -9.58
N SER A 5 17.45 32.73 -10.35
CA SER A 5 16.00 32.53 -10.48
C SER A 5 15.67 31.21 -11.19
N LYS A 6 16.35 30.89 -12.30
CA LYS A 6 16.18 29.59 -12.98
C LYS A 6 16.53 28.41 -12.06
N LYS A 7 17.59 28.55 -11.27
CA LYS A 7 18.00 27.51 -10.30
C LYS A 7 17.02 27.37 -9.14
N LEU A 8 16.45 28.48 -8.66
CA LEU A 8 15.41 28.47 -7.65
C LEU A 8 14.14 27.79 -8.16
N GLU A 9 13.70 28.11 -9.36
CA GLU A 9 12.51 27.51 -10.00
C GLU A 9 12.70 26.00 -10.23
N GLN A 10 13.87 25.58 -10.69
CA GLN A 10 14.22 24.16 -10.81
C GLN A 10 14.22 23.44 -9.45
N ASN A 11 14.72 24.08 -8.40
CA ASN A 11 14.74 23.50 -7.06
C ASN A 11 13.33 23.38 -6.47
N LEU A 12 12.48 24.39 -6.67
CA LEU A 12 11.07 24.35 -6.26
C LEU A 12 10.33 23.23 -6.98
N LYS A 13 10.52 23.10 -8.30
CA LYS A 13 9.89 22.04 -9.08
C LYS A 13 10.31 20.65 -8.62
N LYS A 14 11.61 20.45 -8.36
CA LYS A 14 12.12 19.19 -7.77
C LYS A 14 11.53 18.94 -6.38
N ALA A 15 11.45 19.97 -5.53
CA ALA A 15 10.89 19.84 -4.19
C ALA A 15 9.41 19.39 -4.25
N ASP A 16 8.62 19.94 -5.17
CA ASP A 16 7.23 19.53 -5.37
C ASP A 16 7.13 18.09 -5.90
N GLU A 17 7.97 17.68 -6.85
CA GLU A 17 8.03 16.30 -7.34
C GLU A 17 8.37 15.29 -6.23
N TRP A 18 9.35 15.61 -5.38
CA TRP A 18 9.72 14.77 -4.25
C TRP A 18 8.61 14.70 -3.20
N LYS A 19 7.94 15.82 -2.94
CA LYS A 19 6.79 15.89 -2.03
C LYS A 19 5.64 15.02 -2.54
N GLN A 20 5.32 15.10 -3.83
CA GLN A 20 4.25 14.32 -4.42
C GLN A 20 4.53 12.81 -4.37
N LYS A 21 5.76 12.39 -4.67
CA LYS A 21 6.17 10.97 -4.53
C LYS A 21 6.08 10.47 -3.09
N GLY A 22 6.43 11.33 -2.12
CA GLY A 22 6.30 11.02 -0.70
C GLY A 22 4.84 10.82 -0.29
N ASP A 23 3.96 11.70 -0.74
CA ASP A 23 2.52 11.63 -0.50
C ASP A 23 1.91 10.36 -1.13
N ASP A 24 2.25 10.05 -2.39
CA ASP A 24 1.76 8.85 -3.09
C ASP A 24 2.19 7.56 -2.37
N LEU A 25 3.43 7.52 -1.88
CA LEU A 25 3.94 6.39 -1.09
C LEU A 25 3.18 6.24 0.22
N LEU A 26 2.93 7.35 0.93
CA LEU A 26 2.18 7.34 2.18
C LEU A 26 0.76 6.79 1.98
N TYR A 27 0.08 7.25 0.91
CA TYR A 27 -1.27 6.82 0.57
C TYR A 27 -1.34 5.35 0.09
N SER A 28 -0.22 4.77 -0.35
CA SER A 28 -0.15 3.34 -0.69
C SER A 28 -0.07 2.43 0.54
N MET A 29 0.36 2.96 1.70
CA MET A 29 0.52 2.19 2.94
C MET A 29 -0.67 2.33 3.88
N ILE A 30 -1.32 3.50 3.90
CA ILE A 30 -2.42 3.83 4.79
C ILE A 30 -3.52 4.59 4.05
N PRO A 31 -4.80 4.50 4.48
CA PRO A 31 -5.89 5.20 3.83
C PRO A 31 -5.64 6.71 3.78
N LYS A 32 -5.96 7.36 2.66
CA LYS A 32 -5.77 8.81 2.46
C LYS A 32 -6.39 9.66 3.59
N ALA A 33 -7.56 9.26 4.08
CA ALA A 33 -8.24 9.94 5.18
C ALA A 33 -7.41 9.95 6.46
N VAL A 34 -6.87 8.80 6.85
CA VAL A 34 -5.99 8.64 8.02
C VAL A 34 -4.66 9.37 7.82
N ALA A 35 -4.06 9.25 6.63
CA ALA A 35 -2.81 9.93 6.28
C ALA A 35 -2.91 11.46 6.39
N LEU A 36 -4.03 12.04 5.94
CA LEU A 36 -4.27 13.49 6.01
C LEU A 36 -4.37 13.97 7.46
N ARG A 37 -5.09 13.23 8.30
CA ARG A 37 -5.30 13.53 9.73
C ARG A 37 -3.98 13.45 10.51
N LEU A 38 -3.20 12.39 10.28
CA LEU A 38 -1.86 12.25 10.85
C LEU A 38 -0.93 13.39 10.43
N ARG A 39 -0.99 13.81 9.15
CA ARG A 39 -0.20 14.94 8.65
C ARG A 39 -0.59 16.28 9.28
N ASN A 40 -1.86 16.43 9.67
CA ASN A 40 -2.36 17.62 10.36
C ASN A 40 -1.95 17.65 11.85
N GLY A 41 -1.27 16.60 12.34
CA GLY A 41 -0.78 16.51 13.72
C GLY A 41 -1.77 15.87 14.68
N GLU A 42 -2.83 15.22 14.19
CA GLU A 42 -3.74 14.44 15.03
C GLU A 42 -3.03 13.19 15.58
N ASP A 43 -3.34 12.83 16.82
CA ASP A 43 -2.78 11.65 17.47
C ASP A 43 -3.26 10.38 16.76
N ALA A 44 -2.36 9.41 16.59
CA ALA A 44 -2.67 8.17 15.87
C ALA A 44 -3.87 7.42 16.46
N ILE A 45 -4.09 7.53 17.77
CA ILE A 45 -5.22 6.91 18.47
C ILE A 45 -6.54 7.60 18.10
N GLU A 46 -6.55 8.92 17.92
CA GLU A 46 -7.74 9.68 17.53
C GLU A 46 -8.10 9.48 16.06
N THR A 47 -7.14 9.05 15.24
CA THR A 47 -7.38 8.67 13.85
C THR A 47 -7.98 7.27 13.68
N CYS A 48 -8.14 6.49 14.77
CA CYS A 48 -8.81 5.20 14.73
C CYS A 48 -10.31 5.37 14.52
N GLU A 49 -10.85 4.76 13.47
CA GLU A 49 -12.27 4.74 13.17
C GLU A 49 -12.86 3.36 13.48
N SER A 50 -13.97 3.34 14.19
CA SER A 50 -14.79 2.14 14.36
C SER A 50 -15.80 2.07 13.22
N PHE A 51 -15.86 0.92 12.55
CA PHE A 51 -16.81 0.66 11.49
C PHE A 51 -17.82 -0.37 11.99
N ASP A 52 -19.11 -0.04 11.90
CA ASP A 52 -20.20 -0.91 12.37
C ASP A 52 -20.35 -2.15 11.48
N ASP A 53 -20.13 -2.01 10.18
CA ASP A 53 -20.20 -3.08 9.19
C ASP A 53 -18.89 -3.17 8.39
N VAL A 54 -18.17 -4.28 8.58
CA VAL A 54 -16.95 -4.58 7.81
C VAL A 54 -16.98 -5.99 7.25
N THR A 55 -16.55 -6.14 6.00
CA THR A 55 -16.24 -7.45 5.43
C THR A 55 -14.73 -7.63 5.36
N VAL A 56 -14.23 -8.75 5.89
CA VAL A 56 -12.81 -9.11 5.87
C VAL A 56 -12.62 -10.36 5.01
N LEU A 57 -11.73 -10.27 4.02
CA LEU A 57 -11.31 -11.42 3.20
C LEU A 57 -9.99 -11.99 3.71
N PHE A 58 -9.93 -13.32 3.88
CA PHE A 58 -8.71 -14.06 4.15
C PHE A 58 -8.39 -14.94 2.94
N GLY A 59 -7.15 -14.88 2.46
CA GLY A 59 -6.66 -15.69 1.37
C GLY A 59 -5.25 -16.19 1.66
N GLU A 60 -5.03 -17.50 1.47
CA GLU A 60 -3.74 -18.15 1.59
C GLU A 60 -3.46 -18.96 0.33
N ILE A 61 -2.19 -19.01 -0.09
CA ILE A 61 -1.74 -19.91 -1.15
C ILE A 61 -1.52 -21.28 -0.52
N VAL A 62 -2.45 -22.20 -0.78
CA VAL A 62 -2.34 -23.59 -0.32
C VAL A 62 -1.12 -24.25 -0.96
N GLU A 63 -0.43 -25.12 -0.21
CA GLU A 63 0.70 -25.91 -0.70
C GLU A 63 1.88 -25.09 -1.29
N PHE A 64 2.03 -23.83 -0.86
CA PHE A 64 3.12 -22.96 -1.33
C PHE A 64 4.51 -23.60 -1.17
N SER A 65 4.75 -24.36 -0.09
CA SER A 65 6.00 -25.09 0.12
C SER A 65 6.25 -26.17 -0.94
N GLU A 66 5.22 -26.88 -1.39
CA GLU A 66 5.35 -27.90 -2.44
C GLU A 66 5.54 -27.26 -3.82
N LEU A 67 4.88 -26.13 -4.06
CA LEU A 67 5.07 -25.31 -5.27
C LEU A 67 6.52 -24.81 -5.36
N CYS A 68 7.08 -24.30 -4.26
CA CYS A 68 8.48 -23.90 -4.17
C CYS A 68 9.46 -25.06 -4.28
N ALA A 69 9.07 -26.29 -3.91
CA ALA A 69 9.94 -27.46 -4.05
C ALA A 69 10.12 -27.89 -5.52
N ARG A 70 9.19 -27.50 -6.40
CA ARG A 70 9.20 -27.84 -7.84
C ARG A 70 9.68 -26.72 -8.76
N LEU A 71 9.71 -25.48 -8.26
CA LEU A 71 10.10 -24.28 -9.00
C LEU A 71 11.47 -23.79 -8.56
N THR A 72 12.18 -23.09 -9.45
CA THR A 72 13.33 -22.28 -9.01
C THR A 72 12.84 -21.10 -8.16
N ALA A 73 13.72 -20.57 -7.30
CA ALA A 73 13.39 -19.42 -6.45
C ALA A 73 12.84 -18.22 -7.25
N MET A 74 13.37 -17.99 -8.45
CA MET A 74 12.93 -16.90 -9.33
C MET A 74 11.52 -17.15 -9.89
N GLU A 75 11.23 -18.37 -10.32
CA GLU A 75 9.92 -18.75 -10.84
C GLU A 75 8.84 -18.71 -9.75
N ALA A 76 9.17 -19.17 -8.53
CA ALA A 76 8.26 -19.07 -7.40
C ALA A 76 7.92 -17.61 -7.07
N VAL A 77 8.92 -16.73 -6.99
CA VAL A 77 8.70 -15.28 -6.76
C VAL A 77 7.87 -14.66 -7.86
N THR A 78 8.13 -15.01 -9.12
CA THR A 78 7.36 -14.49 -10.26
C THR A 78 5.91 -14.91 -10.19
N CYS A 79 5.64 -16.20 -9.92
CA CYS A 79 4.29 -16.73 -9.79
C CYS A 79 3.51 -16.04 -8.65
N ILE A 80 4.13 -15.89 -7.48
CA ILE A 80 3.55 -15.16 -6.34
C ILE A 80 3.21 -13.73 -6.74
N ASN A 81 4.16 -13.04 -7.39
CA ASN A 81 3.99 -11.67 -7.80
C ASN A 81 2.83 -11.52 -8.80
N ASP A 82 2.67 -12.45 -9.73
CA ASP A 82 1.56 -12.44 -10.70
C ASP A 82 0.20 -12.64 -10.02
N VAL A 83 0.11 -13.58 -9.08
CA VAL A 83 -1.11 -13.83 -8.31
C VAL A 83 -1.49 -12.59 -7.50
N PHE A 84 -0.56 -12.04 -6.72
CA PHE A 84 -0.83 -10.84 -5.93
C PHE A 84 -1.11 -9.62 -6.79
N SER A 85 -0.45 -9.47 -7.95
CA SER A 85 -0.73 -8.38 -8.89
C SER A 85 -2.13 -8.48 -9.49
N LEU A 86 -2.63 -9.70 -9.74
CA LEU A 86 -4.00 -9.90 -10.21
C LEU A 86 -5.02 -9.55 -9.11
N PHE A 87 -4.78 -10.01 -7.88
CA PHE A 87 -5.59 -9.65 -6.73
C PHE A 87 -5.61 -8.13 -6.53
N ASP A 88 -4.45 -7.49 -6.56
CA ASP A 88 -4.30 -6.04 -6.37
C ASP A 88 -5.12 -5.26 -7.42
N LYS A 89 -5.08 -5.67 -8.70
CA LYS A 89 -5.92 -5.07 -9.76
C LYS A 89 -7.41 -5.20 -9.51
N VAL A 90 -7.86 -6.36 -9.03
CA VAL A 90 -9.27 -6.59 -8.71
C VAL A 90 -9.67 -5.73 -7.51
N THR A 91 -8.85 -5.68 -6.46
CA THR A 91 -9.11 -4.87 -5.28
C THR A 91 -9.10 -3.37 -5.56
N ASP A 92 -8.21 -2.88 -6.42
CA ASP A 92 -8.17 -1.47 -6.84
C ASP A 92 -9.48 -1.02 -7.50
N SER A 93 -10.11 -1.91 -8.27
CA SER A 93 -11.40 -1.64 -8.93
C SER A 93 -12.56 -1.48 -7.93
N TYR A 94 -12.40 -2.02 -6.73
CA TYR A 94 -13.43 -2.08 -5.70
C TYR A 94 -13.19 -1.11 -4.53
N ASN A 95 -12.17 -0.24 -4.62
CA ASN A 95 -11.77 0.76 -3.63
C ASN A 95 -11.66 0.17 -2.21
N VAL A 96 -11.11 -1.04 -2.12
CA VAL A 96 -10.91 -1.77 -0.86
C VAL A 96 -9.55 -1.46 -0.26
N PHE A 97 -9.49 -1.37 1.06
CA PHE A 97 -8.23 -1.14 1.76
C PHE A 97 -7.46 -2.45 1.96
N LYS A 98 -6.19 -2.48 1.52
CA LYS A 98 -5.23 -3.57 1.71
C LYS A 98 -4.51 -3.42 3.06
N ALA A 99 -4.87 -4.24 4.06
CA ALA A 99 -4.14 -4.25 5.33
C ALA A 99 -2.99 -5.27 5.30
N TYR A 100 -1.85 -4.90 5.88
CA TYR A 100 -0.64 -5.73 5.95
C TYR A 100 -0.42 -6.24 7.37
N LYS A 101 -0.05 -7.52 7.50
CA LYS A 101 0.29 -8.14 8.78
C LYS A 101 1.81 -8.23 8.95
N ARG A 102 2.28 -8.21 10.20
CA ARG A 102 3.69 -8.56 10.49
C ARG A 102 3.99 -9.97 9.96
N ALA A 103 5.14 -10.09 9.30
CA ALA A 103 5.65 -11.29 8.65
C ALA A 103 5.77 -12.56 9.53
N ASN A 104 5.57 -12.45 10.85
CA ASN A 104 5.66 -13.59 11.78
C ASN A 104 4.36 -14.41 11.93
N GLN A 105 3.32 -14.13 11.15
CA GLN A 105 2.20 -15.05 10.97
C GLN A 105 1.95 -15.23 9.48
N VAL A 106 2.04 -16.49 9.03
CA VAL A 106 1.79 -16.92 7.66
C VAL A 106 0.39 -16.49 7.22
N GLY A 107 0.28 -16.00 5.98
CA GLY A 107 -0.96 -15.79 5.27
C GLY A 107 -1.76 -14.56 5.71
N SER A 108 -2.04 -13.67 4.75
CA SER A 108 -3.32 -12.98 4.53
C SER A 108 -3.11 -11.56 4.03
N LEU A 109 -3.65 -11.33 2.84
CA LEU A 109 -3.98 -10.03 2.28
C LEU A 109 -5.35 -9.62 2.82
N PHE A 110 -5.43 -8.57 3.63
CA PHE A 110 -6.70 -8.14 4.22
C PHE A 110 -7.37 -7.13 3.30
N SER A 111 -8.63 -7.36 2.96
CA SER A 111 -9.47 -6.39 2.26
C SER A 111 -10.55 -5.94 3.23
N ILE A 112 -10.60 -4.65 3.59
CA ILE A 112 -11.67 -4.06 4.41
C ILE A 112 -12.57 -3.24 3.49
N ARG A 113 -13.85 -3.61 3.41
CA ARG A 113 -14.93 -2.74 2.91
C ARG A 113 -15.77 -2.24 4.08
N PRO A 114 -16.04 -0.93 4.17
CA PRO A 114 -17.26 -0.44 4.78
C PRO A 114 -18.44 -0.69 3.82
N ALA A 115 -19.60 -1.07 4.37
CA ALA A 115 -20.88 -1.11 3.65
C ALA A 115 -21.45 0.31 3.49
#